data_AF-A0A177BE75-F1
#
_entry.id   AF-A0A177BE75-F1
#
_cell.length_a   1.000
_cell.length_b   1.000
_cell.length_c   1.000
_cell.angle_alpha   90.00
_cell.angle_beta   90.00
_cell.angle_gamma   90.00
#
_symmetry.space_group_name_H-M   'P 1'
#
loop_
_entity.id
_entity.type
_entity.pdbx_description
1 polymer ?
#
loop_
_entity_poly.entity_id
_entity_poly.type
_entity_poly.pdbx_seq_one_letter_code
_entity_poly.pdbx_strand_id
1 'polypeptide(L)'
;MDNWFTSIPLAFDLWEKKLTMCGTIRVNKKEFAAFFIYSKNREPRRIVNVISTKHDNEKKKPHIILFYNETKGGVDALDYLCNEYNVKRGSRRWPYSLFQGILNILAVNNYIVYSSGNEHVPRRMYLRELGKSLCHNHVILRSQSLNNSIELLPV
;
A
#
# COMPACT_ATOMS: atom_id res chain seq x y z
N MET A 1 4.06 -11.98 1.65
CA MET A 1 2.62 -12.28 1.53
C MET A 1 2.08 -12.74 2.87
N ASP A 2 0.87 -12.29 3.23
CA ASP A 2 0.21 -12.77 4.44
C ASP A 2 -0.37 -14.18 4.24
N ASN A 3 -0.63 -14.86 5.35
CA ASN A 3 -1.21 -16.19 5.45
C ASN A 3 -2.47 -16.38 4.60
N TRP A 4 -3.28 -15.33 4.44
CA TRP A 4 -4.51 -15.36 3.66
C TRP A 4 -4.25 -15.66 2.18
N PHE A 5 -3.14 -15.17 1.64
CA PHE A 5 -2.80 -15.25 0.22
C PHE A 5 -1.79 -16.35 -0.11
N THR A 6 -1.34 -17.13 0.89
CA THR A 6 -0.19 -18.03 0.72
C THR A 6 -0.64 -19.50 0.64
N SER A 7 -0.23 -20.23 -0.41
CA SER A 7 -0.42 -21.69 -0.57
C SER A 7 0.72 -22.30 -1.39
N ILE A 8 0.95 -23.62 -1.26
CA ILE A 8 2.00 -24.31 -2.01
C ILE A 8 1.70 -24.37 -3.52
N PRO A 9 0.48 -24.70 -3.98
CA PRO A 9 0.14 -24.66 -5.40
C PRO A 9 0.37 -23.28 -6.03
N LEU A 10 -0.03 -22.20 -5.36
CA LEU A 10 0.21 -20.83 -5.84
C LEU A 10 1.70 -20.54 -5.99
N ALA A 11 2.54 -21.09 -5.10
CA ALA A 11 3.99 -20.92 -5.18
C ALA A 11 4.54 -21.51 -6.50
N PHE A 12 4.06 -22.69 -6.89
CA PHE A 12 4.44 -23.32 -8.15
C PHE A 12 3.87 -22.59 -9.37
N ASP A 13 2.59 -22.20 -9.35
CA ASP A 13 1.96 -21.44 -10.44
C ASP A 13 2.67 -20.09 -10.70
N LEU A 14 3.10 -19.41 -9.63
CA LEU A 14 3.87 -18.17 -9.74
C LEU A 14 5.27 -18.41 -10.29
N TRP A 15 5.90 -19.52 -9.87
CA TRP A 15 7.23 -19.90 -10.35
C TRP A 15 7.24 -20.12 -11.88
N GLU A 16 6.23 -20.80 -12.41
CA GLU A 16 6.06 -20.97 -13.86
C GLU A 16 5.93 -19.63 -14.59
N LYS A 17 5.34 -18.63 -13.94
CA LYS A 17 5.21 -17.25 -14.45
C LYS A 17 6.42 -16.37 -14.18
N LYS A 18 7.56 -16.93 -13.74
CA LYS A 18 8.79 -16.20 -13.36
C LYS A 18 8.57 -15.20 -12.22
N LEU A 19 7.60 -15.46 -11.35
CA LEU A 19 7.35 -14.70 -10.14
C LEU A 19 7.75 -15.52 -8.92
N THR A 20 8.47 -14.90 -7.99
CA THR A 20 8.81 -15.53 -6.72
C THR A 20 7.84 -15.10 -5.63
N MET A 21 7.58 -15.98 -4.67
CA MET A 21 6.71 -15.70 -3.54
C MET A 21 7.46 -15.93 -2.23
N CYS A 22 7.24 -15.07 -1.24
CA CYS A 22 7.60 -15.31 0.14
C CYS A 22 6.43 -14.91 1.04
N GLY A 23 6.05 -15.77 1.98
CA GLY A 23 4.91 -15.52 2.85
C GLY A 23 4.77 -16.48 4.00
N THR A 24 3.95 -16.10 4.97
CA THR A 24 3.59 -16.97 6.11
C THR A 24 2.59 -18.03 5.67
N ILE A 25 2.68 -19.24 6.21
CA ILE A 25 1.72 -20.33 5.95
C ILE A 25 1.08 -20.83 7.24
N ARG A 26 -0.24 -21.05 7.20
CA ARG A 26 -0.97 -21.64 8.34
C ARG A 26 -0.62 -23.12 8.50
N VAL A 27 -0.41 -23.54 9.75
CA VAL A 27 -0.09 -24.93 10.14
C VAL A 27 -1.16 -25.92 9.65
N ASN A 28 -2.42 -25.49 9.58
CA ASN A 28 -3.55 -26.36 9.23
C ASN A 28 -3.73 -26.56 7.71
N LYS A 29 -2.81 -26.09 6.85
CA LYS A 29 -2.90 -26.34 5.41
C LYS A 29 -2.51 -27.78 5.08
N LYS A 30 -3.31 -28.46 4.25
CA LYS A 30 -3.12 -29.87 3.85
C LYS A 30 -1.73 -30.17 3.26
N GLU A 31 -1.15 -29.18 2.59
CA GLU A 31 0.16 -29.27 1.92
C GLU A 31 1.34 -29.17 2.90
N PHE A 32 1.07 -28.80 4.15
CA PHE A 32 2.09 -28.65 5.18
C PHE A 32 2.35 -30.01 5.86
N ALA A 33 3.52 -30.58 5.62
CA ALA A 33 3.89 -31.88 6.19
C ALA A 33 3.84 -31.83 7.73
N ALA A 34 3.19 -32.83 8.34
CA ALA A 34 3.11 -33.01 9.79
C ALA A 34 4.47 -33.05 10.49
N PHE A 35 5.55 -33.30 9.73
CA PHE A 35 6.94 -33.28 10.20
C PHE A 35 7.37 -31.93 10.82
N PHE A 36 6.82 -30.80 10.35
CA PHE A 36 7.15 -29.47 10.90
C PHE A 36 6.35 -29.11 12.16
N ILE A 37 5.37 -29.92 12.56
CA ILE A 37 4.48 -29.65 13.70
C ILE A 37 5.15 -30.01 15.04
N TYR A 38 6.19 -30.86 15.03
CA TYR A 38 6.83 -31.36 16.24
C TYR A 38 8.23 -30.80 16.47
N SER A 39 8.35 -29.84 17.40
CA SER A 39 9.58 -29.57 18.12
C SER A 39 9.39 -30.02 19.58
N LYS A 40 9.69 -31.29 19.88
CA LYS A 40 9.51 -31.91 21.21
C LYS A 40 10.19 -31.18 22.37
N ASN A 41 11.17 -30.29 22.11
CA ASN A 41 12.07 -29.71 23.12
C ASN A 41 12.13 -28.16 23.12
N ARG A 42 11.08 -27.45 22.69
CA ARG A 42 11.03 -25.99 22.82
C ARG A 42 9.86 -25.59 23.71
N GLU A 43 10.09 -24.62 24.61
CA GLU A 43 9.02 -23.92 25.35
C GLU A 43 7.88 -23.55 24.40
N PRO A 44 6.61 -23.45 24.88
CA PRO A 44 5.44 -23.17 24.04
C PRO A 44 5.52 -21.75 23.46
N ARG A 45 6.33 -21.58 22.42
CA ARG A 45 6.46 -20.35 21.64
C ARG A 45 5.67 -20.55 20.36
N ARG A 46 4.91 -19.53 19.97
CA ARG A 46 4.12 -19.52 18.73
C ARG A 46 5.05 -19.91 17.56
N ILE A 47 4.75 -21.03 16.91
CA ILE A 47 5.46 -21.47 15.72
C ILE A 47 4.98 -20.61 14.55
N VAL A 48 5.90 -19.94 13.87
CA VAL A 48 5.63 -19.17 12.65
C VAL A 48 6.28 -19.89 11.49
N ASN A 49 5.47 -20.34 10.54
CA ASN A 49 5.95 -20.99 9.34
C ASN A 49 6.00 -19.99 8.19
N VAL A 50 7.11 -19.99 7.45
CA VAL A 50 7.33 -19.13 6.29
C VAL A 50 7.76 -20.01 5.13
N ILE A 51 7.18 -19.77 3.95
CA ILE A 51 7.57 -20.40 2.68
C ILE A 51 8.17 -19.36 1.74
N SER A 52 9.13 -19.78 0.91
CA SER A 52 9.74 -18.96 -0.12
C SER A 52 10.10 -19.84 -1.31
N THR A 53 9.91 -19.32 -2.53
CA THR A 53 10.42 -19.94 -3.76
C THR A 53 11.81 -19.43 -4.16
N LYS A 54 12.33 -18.42 -3.45
CA LYS A 54 13.71 -17.94 -3.59
C LYS A 54 14.55 -18.47 -2.43
N HIS A 55 15.64 -19.17 -2.75
CA HIS A 55 16.57 -19.76 -1.79
C HIS A 55 17.98 -19.18 -1.98
N ASP A 56 18.54 -18.60 -0.93
CA ASP A 56 19.98 -18.36 -0.82
C ASP A 56 20.62 -19.52 -0.05
N ASN A 57 21.70 -20.09 -0.60
CA ASN A 57 22.41 -21.24 -0.04
C ASN A 57 23.34 -20.90 1.14
N GLU A 58 23.33 -19.66 1.62
CA GLU A 58 24.20 -19.23 2.72
C GLU A 58 23.64 -19.66 4.08
N LYS A 59 24.38 -20.56 4.74
CA LYS A 59 23.95 -21.37 5.89
C LYS A 59 23.87 -20.64 7.25
N LYS A 60 23.48 -19.35 7.34
CA LYS A 60 23.37 -18.68 8.66
C LYS A 60 22.12 -17.82 8.81
N LYS A 61 21.34 -18.14 9.86
CA LYS A 61 20.01 -17.62 10.24
C LYS A 61 18.89 -17.97 9.23
N PRO A 62 17.62 -18.01 9.65
CA PRO A 62 16.51 -18.13 8.71
C PRO A 62 16.37 -16.80 7.94
N HIS A 63 17.24 -16.57 6.95
CA HIS A 63 17.28 -15.39 6.08
C HIS A 63 15.91 -15.06 5.49
N ILE A 64 15.13 -16.10 5.21
CA ILE A 64 13.73 -16.03 4.80
C ILE A 64 12.84 -15.19 5.74
N ILE A 65 13.04 -15.29 7.06
CA ILE A 65 12.25 -14.52 8.05
C ILE A 65 12.66 -13.05 8.04
N LEU A 66 13.96 -12.76 7.89
CA LEU A 66 14.46 -11.39 7.79
C LEU A 66 13.92 -10.73 6.52
N PHE A 67 14.07 -11.40 5.37
CA PHE A 67 13.53 -10.94 4.09
C PHE A 67 12.01 -10.73 4.13
N TYR A 68 11.26 -11.65 4.74
CA TYR A 68 9.82 -11.48 4.93
C TYR A 68 9.50 -10.25 5.79
N ASN A 69 10.21 -10.07 6.92
CA ASN A 69 9.98 -8.94 7.82
C ASN A 69 10.32 -7.59 7.18
N GLU A 70 11.33 -7.53 6.33
CA GLU A 70 11.72 -6.33 5.59
C GLU A 70 10.69 -5.94 4.52
N THR A 71 10.09 -6.93 3.85
CA THR A 71 9.22 -6.69 2.67
C THR A 71 7.73 -6.66 2.98
N LYS A 72 7.26 -7.23 4.10
CA LYS A 72 5.83 -7.34 4.42
C LYS A 72 5.11 -6.01 4.67
N GLY A 73 5.84 -4.94 5.01
CA GLY A 73 5.27 -3.66 5.44
C GLY A 73 4.83 -2.73 4.32
N GLY A 74 5.00 -3.10 3.04
CA GLY A 74 4.72 -2.19 1.92
C GLY A 74 3.26 -1.69 1.86
N VAL A 75 2.29 -2.58 2.01
CA VAL A 75 0.86 -2.23 2.01
C VAL A 75 0.49 -1.42 3.25
N ASP A 76 0.96 -1.83 4.43
CA ASP A 76 0.73 -1.12 5.69
C ASP A 76 1.32 0.30 5.66
N ALA A 77 2.46 0.49 4.99
CA ALA A 77 3.06 1.81 4.80
C ALA A 77 2.18 2.71 3.91
N LEU A 78 1.62 2.18 2.82
CA LEU A 78 0.68 2.92 1.99
C LEU A 78 -0.59 3.29 2.78
N ASP A 79 -1.14 2.36 3.56
CA ASP A 79 -2.32 2.59 4.40
C ASP A 79 -2.06 3.66 5.46
N TYR A 80 -0.88 3.61 6.12
CA TYR A 80 -0.44 4.63 7.06
C TYR A 80 -0.36 6.00 6.39
N LEU A 81 0.29 6.08 5.22
CA LEU A 81 0.43 7.32 4.46
C LEU A 81 -0.92 7.89 4.02
N CYS A 82 -1.86 7.04 3.60
CA CYS A 82 -3.22 7.44 3.22
C CYS A 82 -4.02 7.97 4.42
N ASN A 83 -3.81 7.42 5.61
CA ASN A 83 -4.52 7.83 6.81
C ASN A 83 -4.01 9.15 7.39
N GLU A 84 -2.72 9.46 7.27
CA GLU A 84 -2.13 10.70 7.78
C GLU A 84 -2.67 11.95 7.05
N TYR A 85 -2.90 11.88 5.74
CA TYR A 85 -3.55 12.96 4.96
C TYR A 85 -4.77 12.44 4.19
N ASN A 86 -5.84 12.17 4.93
CA ASN A 86 -7.02 11.50 4.42
C ASN A 86 -8.13 12.48 3.95
N VAL A 87 -8.62 12.30 2.72
CA VAL A 87 -9.76 13.07 2.17
C VAL A 87 -11.14 12.42 2.38
N LYS A 88 -11.21 11.25 3.03
CA LYS A 88 -12.48 10.57 3.31
C LYS A 88 -13.40 11.44 4.17
N ARG A 89 -14.68 11.39 3.83
CA ARG A 89 -15.79 12.07 4.53
C ARG A 89 -16.93 11.08 4.66
N GLY A 90 -17.69 11.17 5.76
CA GLY A 90 -18.85 10.31 5.98
C GLY A 90 -19.85 10.45 4.84
N SER A 91 -20.21 9.34 4.21
CA SER A 91 -21.18 9.31 3.12
C SER A 91 -21.95 8.00 3.12
N ARG A 92 -23.22 8.08 2.73
CA ARG A 92 -24.09 6.91 2.54
C ARG A 92 -23.99 6.31 1.13
N ARG A 93 -23.24 6.95 0.23
CA ARG A 93 -23.06 6.53 -1.16
C ARG A 93 -21.74 5.79 -1.29
N TRP A 94 -21.77 4.46 -1.38
CA TRP A 94 -20.56 3.64 -1.48
C TRP A 94 -19.62 4.02 -2.65
N PRO A 95 -20.09 4.46 -3.84
CA PRO A 95 -19.18 4.84 -4.92
C PRO A 95 -18.35 6.09 -4.56
N TYR A 96 -18.92 6.99 -3.78
CA TYR A 96 -18.22 8.18 -3.30
C TYR A 96 -17.12 7.81 -2.29
N SER A 97 -17.39 6.87 -1.39
CA SER A 97 -16.37 6.34 -0.46
C SER A 97 -15.20 5.69 -1.22
N LEU A 98 -15.51 4.93 -2.29
CA LEU A 98 -14.49 4.36 -3.18
C LEU A 98 -13.67 5.46 -3.86
N PHE A 99 -14.31 6.47 -4.45
CA PHE A 99 -13.65 7.60 -5.08
C PHE A 99 -12.68 8.32 -4.14
N GLN A 100 -13.08 8.54 -2.88
CA GLN A 100 -12.20 9.14 -1.87
C GLN A 100 -10.99 8.25 -1.53
N GLY A 101 -11.17 6.93 -1.52
CA GLY A 101 -10.06 5.98 -1.38
C GLY A 101 -9.07 6.09 -2.55
N ILE A 102 -9.57 6.18 -3.78
CA ILE A 102 -8.75 6.37 -4.98
C ILE A 102 -7.95 7.68 -4.90
N LEU A 103 -8.56 8.78 -4.45
CA LEU A 103 -7.86 10.06 -4.29
C LEU A 103 -6.69 9.98 -3.30
N ASN A 104 -6.85 9.30 -2.17
CA ASN A 104 -5.75 9.12 -1.21
C ASN A 104 -4.57 8.34 -1.83
N ILE A 105 -4.86 7.23 -2.53
CA ILE A 105 -3.82 6.41 -3.18
C ILE A 105 -3.12 7.20 -4.29
N LEU A 106 -3.88 7.94 -5.10
CA LEU A 106 -3.34 8.79 -6.15
C LEU A 106 -2.39 9.85 -5.60
N ALA A 107 -2.76 10.51 -4.50
CA ALA A 107 -1.92 11.51 -3.86
C ALA A 107 -0.57 10.95 -3.39
N VAL A 108 -0.56 9.74 -2.81
CA VAL A 108 0.68 9.06 -2.39
C VAL A 108 1.52 8.66 -3.61
N ASN A 109 0.92 8.01 -4.61
CA ASN A 109 1.64 7.56 -5.80
C ASN A 109 2.23 8.74 -6.60
N ASN A 110 1.48 9.83 -6.73
CA ASN A 110 1.94 11.04 -7.40
C ASN A 110 3.12 11.68 -6.66
N TYR A 111 3.10 11.70 -5.33
CA TYR A 111 4.24 12.15 -4.53
C TYR A 111 5.48 11.25 -4.66
N ILE A 112 5.31 9.93 -4.75
CA ILE A 112 6.42 8.98 -4.97
C ILE A 112 7.09 9.27 -6.32
N VAL A 113 6.31 9.43 -7.39
CA VAL A 113 6.82 9.76 -8.73
C VAL A 113 7.50 11.13 -8.74
N TYR A 114 6.93 12.13 -8.08
CA TYR A 114 7.57 13.43 -7.95
C TYR A 114 8.92 13.33 -7.22
N SER A 115 8.96 12.62 -6.10
CA SER A 115 10.15 12.47 -5.25
C SER A 115 11.26 11.63 -5.90
N SER A 116 10.95 10.82 -6.92
CA SER A 116 11.96 10.01 -7.60
C SER A 116 12.82 10.81 -8.59
N GLY A 117 12.40 12.01 -8.99
CA GLY A 117 13.09 12.83 -9.99
C GLY A 117 13.36 14.27 -9.56
N ASN A 118 12.90 14.69 -8.38
CA ASN A 118 13.02 16.06 -7.89
C ASN A 118 13.64 16.10 -6.49
N GLU A 119 14.04 17.29 -6.06
CA GLU A 119 14.47 17.52 -4.69
C GLU A 119 13.38 17.18 -3.69
N HIS A 120 13.82 16.77 -2.51
CA HIS A 120 12.90 16.39 -1.45
C HIS A 120 12.07 17.59 -0.98
N VAL A 121 10.75 17.51 -1.15
CA VAL A 121 9.79 18.47 -0.59
C VAL A 121 8.94 17.74 0.45
N PRO A 122 8.72 18.31 1.66
CA PRO A 122 7.84 17.70 2.64
C PRO A 122 6.44 17.46 2.05
N ARG A 123 5.93 16.23 2.21
CA ARG A 123 4.64 15.80 1.62
C ARG A 123 3.47 16.76 1.87
N ARG A 124 3.40 17.37 3.04
CA ARG A 124 2.38 18.38 3.37
C ARG A 124 2.41 19.58 2.42
N MET A 125 3.60 20.10 2.13
CA MET A 125 3.78 21.22 1.21
C MET A 125 3.42 20.81 -0.21
N TYR A 126 3.86 19.61 -0.62
CA TYR A 126 3.50 19.03 -1.90
C TYR A 126 1.98 18.96 -2.11
N LEU A 127 1.25 18.37 -1.15
CA LEU A 127 -0.21 18.24 -1.22
C LEU A 127 -0.93 19.61 -1.24
N ARG A 128 -0.39 20.61 -0.54
CA ARG A 128 -0.93 21.97 -0.56
C ARG A 128 -0.81 22.59 -1.95
N GLU A 129 0.36 22.50 -2.57
CA GLU A 129 0.59 23.05 -3.91
C GLU A 129 -0.16 22.26 -5.00
N LEU A 130 -0.29 20.94 -4.84
CA LEU A 130 -1.14 20.11 -5.68
C LEU A 130 -2.60 20.58 -5.62
N GLY A 131 -3.14 20.77 -4.41
CA GLY A 131 -4.51 21.25 -4.22
C GLY A 131 -4.76 22.64 -4.85
N LYS A 132 -3.82 23.57 -4.65
CA LYS A 132 -3.90 24.91 -5.29
C LYS A 132 -3.88 24.81 -6.82
N SER A 133 -2.98 24.01 -7.37
CA SER A 133 -2.82 23.82 -8.82
C SER A 133 -4.10 23.25 -9.45
N LEU A 134 -4.72 22.26 -8.81
CA LEU A 134 -5.99 21.67 -9.26
C LEU A 134 -7.16 22.68 -9.25
N CYS A 135 -7.17 23.62 -8.29
CA CYS A 135 -8.21 24.63 -8.19
C CYS A 135 -7.95 25.88 -9.04
N HIS A 136 -6.72 26.10 -9.51
CA HIS A 136 -6.29 27.37 -10.10
C HIS A 136 -7.20 27.86 -11.24
N ASN A 137 -7.44 27.02 -12.25
CA ASN A 137 -8.29 27.37 -13.39
C ASN A 137 -9.73 27.67 -12.97
N HIS A 138 -10.28 26.92 -12.01
CA HIS A 138 -11.64 27.15 -11.52
C HIS A 138 -11.77 28.46 -10.74
N VAL A 139 -10.73 28.86 -10.00
CA VAL A 139 -10.69 30.15 -9.31
C VAL A 139 -10.70 31.30 -10.31
N ILE A 140 -9.90 31.21 -11.38
CA ILE A 140 -9.85 32.23 -12.44
C ILE A 140 -11.23 32.38 -13.11
N LEU A 141 -11.83 31.28 -13.55
CA LEU A 141 -13.13 31.30 -14.22
C LEU A 141 -14.22 31.92 -13.34
N ARG A 142 -14.24 31.60 -12.04
CA ARG A 142 -15.19 32.18 -11.08
C ARG A 142 -14.97 33.67 -10.86
N SER A 143 -13.72 34.14 -10.85
CA SER A 143 -13.41 35.56 -10.69
C SER A 143 -13.91 36.39 -11.87
N GLN A 144 -13.74 35.89 -13.10
CA GLN A 144 -14.21 36.54 -14.32
C GLN A 144 -15.75 36.60 -14.38
N SER A 145 -16.44 35.52 -14.00
CA SER A 145 -17.91 35.52 -13.95
C SER A 145 -18.47 36.52 -12.93
N LEU A 146 -17.79 36.71 -11.80
CA LEU A 146 -18.20 37.67 -10.78
C LEU A 146 -18.00 39.11 -11.26
N ASN A 147 -16.87 39.41 -11.90
CA ASN A 147 -16.62 40.74 -12.46
C ASN A 147 -17.66 41.13 -13.52
N ASN A 148 -17.98 40.21 -14.44
CA ASN A 148 -19.03 40.43 -15.43
C ASN A 148 -20.43 40.60 -14.81
N SER A 149 -20.69 40.00 -13.64
CA SER A 149 -21.97 40.15 -12.93
C SER A 149 -22.08 41.48 -12.18
N ILE A 150 -20.97 42.03 -11.70
CA ILE A 150 -20.91 43.31 -10.99
C ILE A 150 -21.06 44.48 -11.97
N GLU A 151 -20.48 44.38 -13.17
CA GLU A 151 -20.63 45.41 -14.24
C GLU A 151 -22.06 45.54 -14.77
N LEU A 152 -22.93 44.55 -14.55
CA LEU A 152 -24.33 44.54 -14.99
C LEU A 152 -25.33 45.09 -13.96
N LEU A 153 -24.88 45.50 -12.77
CA LEU A 153 -25.75 46.12 -11.77
C LEU A 153 -25.85 47.63 -12.04
N PRO A 154 -27.07 48.19 -12.23
CA PRO A 154 -27.23 49.63 -12.41
C PRO A 154 -26.88 50.35 -11.09
N VAL A 155 -26.12 51.44 -11.20
CA VAL A 155 -25.76 52.37 -10.12
C VAL A 155 -26.99 53.13 -9.63
#